data_AF-A0A6J1JNY3-F1
#
_entry.id   AF-A0A6J1JNY3-F1
#
_cell.length_a   1.000
_cell.length_b   1.000
_cell.length_c   1.000
_cell.angle_alpha   90.00
_cell.angle_beta   90.00
_cell.angle_gamma   90.00
#
_symmetry.space_group_name_H-M   'P 1'
#
loop_
_entity.id
_entity.type
_entity.pdbx_description
1 polymer ?
#
loop_
_entity_poly.entity_id
_entity_poly.type
_entity_poly.pdbx_seq_one_letter_code
_entity_poly.pdbx_strand_id
1 'polypeptide(L)'
;MASLGNALLSVCLIGSLISQAQSLTCSSQTFPKRSFAHCEDLPELGAFLHWTHDPKNSSLSIAFIATPPHEEGWVAWAVNPTHTGMIGAQALIASQSGGTPSVRTFNISSYSVVLPSHSLSFPVWDVAAECSDEQFTIFATVKVPEKAKSLNQVWQVGPGVNPHSGIPKVHAFDSSNFNAENELVFDKEGGADLAPHAHHDASPAPEASTTAASSGVAQITTKNFINYDAIKADVSPGCSPKHPNLCKTHEANSYQRGCNAINQCRGDDIINAVEKIDVKHSDIINSEGKAGTDEIVGKLKEGMVKGSTRKINPGALENNSIN
;
A
#
# COMPACT_ATOMS: atom_id res chain seq x y z
N MET A 1 -18.64 0.54 -58.42
CA MET A 1 -18.39 1.67 -57.50
C MET A 1 -18.64 1.36 -56.01
N ALA A 2 -19.16 0.18 -55.63
CA ALA A 2 -19.38 -0.15 -54.21
C ALA A 2 -18.14 -0.68 -53.45
N SER A 3 -17.07 -1.09 -54.14
CA SER A 3 -15.90 -1.73 -53.51
C SER A 3 -14.84 -0.76 -52.98
N LEU A 4 -14.79 0.49 -53.48
CA LEU A 4 -13.83 1.48 -53.00
C LEU A 4 -14.29 2.16 -51.70
N GLY A 5 -15.60 2.26 -51.46
CA GLY A 5 -16.16 2.90 -50.25
C GLY A 5 -15.88 2.11 -48.97
N ASN A 6 -15.96 0.78 -49.02
CA ASN A 6 -15.67 -0.09 -47.87
C ASN A 6 -14.18 -0.10 -47.49
N ALA A 7 -13.27 0.03 -48.46
CA ALA A 7 -11.84 0.10 -48.20
C ALA A 7 -11.45 1.44 -47.53
N LEU A 8 -12.08 2.54 -47.94
CA LEU A 8 -11.85 3.87 -47.34
C LEU A 8 -12.41 3.97 -45.91
N LEU A 9 -13.58 3.38 -45.63
CA LEU A 9 -14.13 3.31 -44.27
C LEU A 9 -13.25 2.46 -43.33
N SER A 10 -12.67 1.37 -43.83
CA SER A 10 -11.80 0.49 -43.02
C SER A 10 -10.44 1.13 -42.72
N VAL A 11 -9.92 2.00 -43.59
CA VAL A 11 -8.66 2.74 -43.34
C VAL A 11 -8.86 3.87 -42.32
N CYS A 12 -10.03 4.52 -42.28
CA CYS A 12 -10.31 5.55 -41.28
C CYS A 12 -10.46 5.00 -39.85
N LEU A 13 -10.99 3.78 -39.67
CA LEU A 13 -11.14 3.15 -38.35
C LEU A 13 -9.82 2.66 -37.72
N ILE A 14 -8.79 2.40 -38.53
CA ILE A 14 -7.47 1.94 -38.03
C ILE A 14 -6.60 3.12 -37.58
N GLY A 15 -6.83 4.33 -38.12
CA GLY A 15 -6.11 5.55 -37.75
C GLY A 15 -6.48 6.14 -36.38
N SER A 16 -7.57 5.68 -35.76
CA SER A 16 -8.10 6.24 -34.49
C SER A 16 -7.57 5.55 -33.23
N LEU A 17 -6.79 4.48 -33.35
CA LEU A 17 -6.34 3.65 -32.21
C LEU A 17 -4.90 3.91 -31.76
N ILE A 18 -4.20 4.87 -32.35
CA ILE A 18 -2.90 5.30 -31.83
C ILE A 18 -3.18 6.30 -30.70
N SER A 19 -3.61 5.79 -29.55
CA SER A 19 -3.48 6.55 -28.30
C SER A 19 -1.99 6.78 -28.11
N GLN A 20 -1.53 8.03 -28.21
CA GLN A 20 -0.22 8.39 -27.74
C GLN A 20 -0.23 8.16 -26.22
N ALA A 21 0.21 6.98 -25.78
CA ALA A 21 0.58 6.79 -24.39
C ALA A 21 1.79 7.69 -24.16
N GLN A 22 1.54 8.94 -23.75
CA GLN A 22 2.59 9.81 -23.25
C GLN A 22 3.05 9.19 -21.94
N SER A 23 4.23 8.57 -21.96
CA SER A 23 4.88 8.11 -20.75
C SER A 23 5.21 9.35 -19.92
N LEU A 24 4.50 9.54 -18.81
CA LEU A 24 4.83 10.59 -17.86
C LEU A 24 6.14 10.20 -17.16
N THR A 25 7.06 11.15 -17.12
CA THR A 25 8.28 11.08 -16.30
C THR A 25 8.23 12.16 -15.24
N CYS A 26 9.06 12.07 -14.20
CA CYS A 26 9.14 13.11 -13.17
C CYS A 26 9.38 14.49 -13.81
N SER A 27 10.27 14.55 -14.82
CA SER A 27 10.60 15.77 -15.56
C SER A 27 9.45 16.33 -16.41
N SER A 28 8.34 15.61 -16.56
CA SER A 28 7.12 16.12 -17.22
C SER A 28 6.11 16.73 -16.22
N GLN A 29 6.29 16.46 -14.93
CA GLN A 29 5.38 16.91 -13.88
C GLN A 29 5.69 18.36 -13.48
N THR A 30 4.65 19.18 -13.40
CA THR A 30 4.77 20.59 -13.01
C THR A 30 3.77 20.95 -11.93
N PHE A 31 4.15 21.85 -11.04
CA PHE A 31 3.30 22.28 -9.93
C PHE A 31 3.11 23.80 -10.00
N PRO A 32 1.89 24.31 -10.24
CA PRO A 32 1.67 25.74 -10.46
C PRO A 32 2.11 26.66 -9.31
N LYS A 33 2.16 26.14 -8.08
CA LYS A 33 2.42 26.90 -6.84
C LYS A 33 3.68 26.47 -6.10
N ARG A 34 4.39 25.46 -6.59
CA ARG A 34 5.53 24.84 -5.91
C ARG A 34 6.63 24.53 -6.93
N SER A 35 7.87 24.58 -6.50
CA SER A 35 9.01 24.16 -7.32
C SER A 35 9.92 23.29 -6.49
N PHE A 36 10.55 22.34 -7.15
CA PHE A 36 11.48 21.40 -6.54
C PHE A 36 12.82 21.49 -7.26
N ALA A 37 13.92 21.13 -6.59
CA ALA A 37 15.26 21.14 -7.19
C ALA A 37 15.54 19.83 -7.95
N HIS A 38 15.01 18.73 -7.44
CA HIS A 38 15.26 17.39 -7.93
C HIS A 38 13.97 16.66 -8.20
N CYS A 39 14.01 15.72 -9.14
CA CYS A 39 12.98 14.71 -9.29
C CYS A 39 13.56 13.34 -9.67
N GLU A 40 12.79 12.29 -9.39
CA GLU A 40 13.14 10.92 -9.72
C GLU A 40 11.88 10.12 -10.07
N ASP A 41 11.97 9.35 -11.16
CA ASP A 41 11.06 8.24 -11.41
C ASP A 41 11.42 7.12 -10.44
N LEU A 42 10.55 6.85 -9.46
CA LEU A 42 10.81 5.79 -8.49
C LEU A 42 10.75 4.43 -9.19
N PRO A 43 11.61 3.47 -8.81
CA PRO A 43 11.77 2.22 -9.55
C PRO A 43 10.53 1.33 -9.52
N GLU A 44 9.62 1.56 -8.57
CA GLU A 44 8.48 0.69 -8.32
C GLU A 44 7.18 1.49 -8.17
N LEU A 45 6.07 0.81 -8.48
CA LEU A 45 4.70 1.30 -8.31
C LEU A 45 4.34 2.53 -9.17
N GLY A 46 5.11 2.78 -10.25
CA GLY A 46 4.83 3.89 -11.17
C GLY A 46 4.78 5.25 -10.48
N ALA A 47 5.57 5.41 -9.41
CA ALA A 47 5.56 6.57 -8.56
C ALA A 47 6.66 7.57 -8.96
N PHE A 48 6.44 8.83 -8.63
CA PHE A 48 7.39 9.91 -8.88
C PHE A 48 7.64 10.66 -7.57
N LEU A 49 8.87 11.12 -7.40
CA LEU A 49 9.22 11.98 -6.28
C LEU A 49 9.91 13.23 -6.78
N HIS A 50 9.41 14.38 -6.33
CA HIS A 50 10.11 15.65 -6.43
C HIS A 50 10.54 16.09 -5.05
N TRP A 51 11.73 16.67 -4.91
CA TRP A 51 12.17 17.18 -3.62
C TRP A 51 13.12 18.37 -3.71
N THR A 52 13.16 19.11 -2.60
CA THR A 52 14.18 20.12 -2.31
C THR A 52 14.61 19.96 -0.86
N HIS A 53 15.90 19.80 -0.63
CA HIS A 53 16.47 19.81 0.71
C HIS A 53 17.00 21.22 1.03
N ASP A 54 16.56 21.77 2.16
CA ASP A 54 17.12 22.99 2.72
C ASP A 54 17.98 22.64 3.95
N PRO A 55 19.32 22.63 3.80
CA PRO A 55 20.22 22.30 4.92
C PRO A 55 20.22 23.37 6.02
N LYS A 56 19.85 24.63 5.72
CA LYS A 56 19.81 25.72 6.72
C LYS A 56 18.66 25.52 7.68
N ASN A 57 17.52 25.09 7.16
CA ASN A 57 16.33 24.77 7.95
C ASN A 57 16.26 23.28 8.34
N SER A 58 17.22 22.47 7.87
CA SER A 58 17.24 21.00 7.93
C SER A 58 15.86 20.42 7.68
N SER A 59 15.34 20.71 6.49
CA SER A 59 14.01 20.32 6.04
C SER A 59 14.06 19.75 4.63
N LEU A 60 13.17 18.80 4.34
CA LEU A 60 12.97 18.24 3.02
C LEU A 60 11.53 18.50 2.59
N SER A 61 11.36 19.31 1.56
CA SER A 61 10.06 19.50 0.91
C SER A 61 9.92 18.50 -0.22
N ILE A 62 8.76 17.83 -0.30
CA ILE A 62 8.46 16.81 -1.30
C ILE A 62 7.16 17.07 -2.06
N ALA A 63 7.09 16.55 -3.27
CA ALA A 63 5.85 16.15 -3.94
C ALA A 63 5.99 14.69 -4.37
N PHE A 64 5.26 13.80 -3.69
CA PHE A 64 5.18 12.38 -4.04
C PHE A 64 3.93 12.13 -4.87
N ILE A 65 4.08 11.48 -6.02
CA ILE A 65 3.01 11.24 -6.97
C ILE A 65 2.87 9.74 -7.18
N ALA A 66 1.65 9.21 -7.10
CA ALA A 66 1.37 7.82 -7.44
C ALA A 66 -0.11 7.63 -7.80
N THR A 67 -0.40 6.57 -8.54
CA THR A 67 -1.77 6.14 -8.86
C THR A 67 -2.11 4.90 -8.02
N PRO A 68 -3.19 4.90 -7.23
CA PRO A 68 -3.61 3.73 -6.49
C PRO A 68 -4.20 2.67 -7.43
N PRO A 69 -4.26 1.39 -7.01
CA PRO A 69 -4.82 0.32 -7.83
C PRO A 69 -6.34 0.40 -8.04
N HIS A 70 -7.04 1.27 -7.32
CA HIS A 70 -8.50 1.45 -7.37
C HIS A 70 -8.85 2.92 -7.12
N GLU A 71 -9.97 3.41 -7.65
CA GLU A 71 -10.47 4.79 -7.47
C GLU A 71 -10.59 5.20 -6.00
N GLU A 72 -11.09 4.29 -5.14
CA GLU A 72 -11.23 4.50 -3.69
C GLU A 72 -9.93 4.20 -2.91
N GLY A 73 -8.83 4.05 -3.65
CA GLY A 73 -7.53 3.63 -3.15
C GLY A 73 -6.81 4.69 -2.33
N TRP A 74 -5.59 4.34 -1.94
CA TRP A 74 -4.70 5.25 -1.23
C TRP A 74 -3.28 5.13 -1.77
N VAL A 75 -2.52 6.21 -1.60
CA VAL A 75 -1.07 6.23 -1.84
C VAL A 75 -0.36 6.72 -0.59
N ALA A 76 0.88 6.28 -0.39
CA ALA A 76 1.64 6.60 0.80
C ALA A 76 3.09 6.90 0.46
N TRP A 77 3.63 7.93 1.11
CA TRP A 77 5.05 8.17 1.24
C TRP A 77 5.42 8.19 2.71
N ALA A 78 6.51 7.55 3.08
CA ALA A 78 6.90 7.38 4.47
C ALA A 78 8.41 7.53 4.66
N VAL A 79 8.80 8.01 5.84
CA VAL A 79 10.19 8.01 6.29
C VAL A 79 10.35 6.95 7.35
N ASN A 80 11.37 6.11 7.23
CA ASN A 80 11.80 5.25 8.32
C ASN A 80 13.04 5.83 9.00
N PRO A 81 12.91 6.37 10.23
CA PRO A 81 14.04 6.99 10.93
C PRO A 81 15.06 5.98 11.47
N THR A 82 14.79 4.67 11.40
CA THR A 82 15.57 3.63 12.10
C THR A 82 16.07 2.50 11.22
N HIS A 83 15.33 2.16 10.17
CA HIS A 83 15.58 1.03 9.27
C HIS A 83 15.30 1.43 7.82
N THR A 84 15.61 0.55 6.86
CA THR A 84 15.42 0.84 5.43
C THR A 84 14.05 0.47 4.89
N GLY A 85 13.27 -0.36 5.60
CA GLY A 85 11.99 -0.86 5.08
C GLY A 85 10.74 -0.43 5.84
N MET A 86 9.62 -1.12 5.62
CA MET A 86 8.31 -0.68 6.12
C MET A 86 8.18 -0.62 7.65
N ILE A 87 8.73 -1.59 8.39
CA ILE A 87 8.59 -1.64 9.84
C ILE A 87 9.39 -0.52 10.48
N GLY A 88 8.73 0.33 11.26
CA GLY A 88 9.27 1.54 11.87
C GLY A 88 9.02 2.80 11.04
N ALA A 89 8.48 2.66 9.82
CA ALA A 89 8.17 3.80 8.97
C ALA A 89 7.00 4.64 9.53
N GLN A 90 7.09 5.94 9.28
CA GLN A 90 6.11 6.94 9.66
C GLN A 90 5.57 7.59 8.38
N ALA A 91 4.30 7.32 8.09
CA ALA A 91 3.72 7.49 6.77
C ALA A 91 2.79 8.70 6.70
N LEU A 92 2.83 9.37 5.55
CA LEU A 92 1.81 10.27 5.03
C LEU A 92 0.99 9.49 4.00
N ILE A 93 -0.29 9.27 4.27
CA ILE A 93 -1.19 8.51 3.40
C ILE A 93 -2.24 9.46 2.85
N ALA A 94 -2.29 9.57 1.53
CA ALA A 94 -3.34 10.26 0.83
C ALA A 94 -4.44 9.29 0.38
N SER A 95 -5.67 9.69 0.63
CA SER A 95 -6.87 9.04 0.13
C SER A 95 -7.95 10.09 -0.09
N GLN A 96 -8.99 9.74 -0.83
CA GLN A 96 -10.12 10.61 -1.10
C GLN A 96 -11.36 10.07 -0.40
N SER A 97 -12.18 10.97 0.14
CA SER A 97 -13.50 10.63 0.69
C SER A 97 -14.49 11.63 0.16
N GLY A 98 -15.53 11.17 -0.54
CA GLY A 98 -16.55 12.05 -1.13
C GLY A 98 -15.97 13.08 -2.11
N GLY A 99 -14.94 12.69 -2.87
CA GLY A 99 -14.31 13.57 -3.86
C GLY A 99 -13.30 14.58 -3.29
N THR A 100 -13.04 14.60 -1.98
CA THR A 100 -12.02 15.50 -1.40
C THR A 100 -10.76 14.72 -0.98
N PRO A 101 -9.60 14.96 -1.62
CA PRO A 101 -8.35 14.31 -1.23
C PRO A 101 -7.84 14.88 0.10
N SER A 102 -7.28 14.03 0.95
CA SER A 102 -6.70 14.43 2.24
C SER A 102 -5.51 13.56 2.61
N VAL A 103 -4.59 14.08 3.42
CA VAL A 103 -3.45 13.34 3.96
C VAL A 103 -3.68 13.04 5.45
N ARG A 104 -3.39 11.80 5.85
CA ARG A 104 -3.37 11.38 7.25
C ARG A 104 -2.03 10.74 7.59
N THR A 105 -1.63 10.88 8.85
CA THR A 105 -0.36 10.34 9.36
C THR A 105 -0.56 9.02 10.09
N PHE A 106 0.40 8.12 9.92
CA PHE A 106 0.35 6.77 10.50
C PHE A 106 1.73 6.30 10.96
N ASN A 107 1.77 5.51 12.03
CA ASN A 107 2.96 4.78 12.45
C ASN A 107 2.81 3.31 12.04
N ILE A 108 3.82 2.79 11.34
CA ILE A 108 3.85 1.40 10.88
C ILE A 108 4.74 0.60 11.82
N SER A 109 4.16 0.01 12.86
CA SER A 109 4.90 -0.80 13.85
C SER A 109 4.94 -2.29 13.50
N SER A 110 4.06 -2.75 12.61
CA SER A 110 4.01 -4.14 12.14
C SER A 110 3.23 -4.24 10.83
N TYR A 111 3.36 -5.37 10.13
CA TYR A 111 2.62 -5.62 8.88
C TYR A 111 1.10 -5.77 9.06
N SER A 112 0.63 -6.02 10.28
CA SER A 112 -0.79 -6.30 10.56
C SER A 112 -1.51 -5.14 11.25
N VAL A 113 -0.75 -4.12 11.70
CA VAL A 113 -1.30 -3.02 12.51
C VAL A 113 -0.78 -1.69 11.96
N VAL A 114 -1.68 -0.94 11.33
CA VAL A 114 -1.46 0.45 10.93
C VAL A 114 -2.27 1.32 11.89
N LEU A 115 -1.57 2.08 12.74
CA LEU A 115 -2.21 2.95 13.71
C LEU A 115 -2.21 4.40 13.22
N PRO A 116 -3.37 5.07 13.21
CA PRO A 116 -3.40 6.52 13.05
C PRO A 116 -2.46 7.17 14.06
N SER A 117 -1.70 8.16 13.60
CA SER A 117 -0.90 8.99 14.48
C SER A 117 -1.41 10.42 14.45
N HIS A 118 -1.41 11.09 15.59
CA HIS A 118 -1.68 12.54 15.61
C HIS A 118 -0.43 13.34 15.22
N SER A 119 0.76 12.78 15.44
CA SER A 119 2.04 13.40 15.13
C SER A 119 3.08 12.35 14.74
N LEU A 120 3.97 12.68 13.82
CA LEU A 120 5.16 11.86 13.56
C LEU A 120 6.26 12.21 14.57
N SER A 121 7.28 11.38 14.66
CA SER A 121 8.45 11.62 15.53
C SER A 121 9.31 12.81 15.07
N PHE A 122 9.11 13.25 13.83
CA PHE A 122 9.67 14.44 13.25
C PHE A 122 8.54 15.42 12.87
N PRO A 123 8.75 16.74 13.01
CA PRO A 123 7.78 17.72 12.54
C PRO A 123 7.49 17.58 11.04
N VAL A 124 6.22 17.76 10.69
CA VAL A 124 5.73 17.82 9.30
C VAL A 124 4.83 19.04 9.16
N TRP A 125 5.02 19.81 8.09
CA TRP A 125 4.21 20.99 7.77
C TRP A 125 3.98 21.10 6.26
N ASP A 126 3.23 22.11 5.83
CA ASP A 126 2.82 22.33 4.43
C ASP A 126 2.16 21.11 3.77
N VAL A 127 1.45 20.30 4.57
CA VAL A 127 0.82 19.07 4.12
C VAL A 127 -0.40 19.37 3.26
N ALA A 128 -0.44 18.81 2.05
CA ALA A 128 -1.60 18.86 1.18
C ALA A 128 -1.71 17.59 0.34
N ALA A 129 -2.93 17.23 -0.06
CA ALA A 129 -3.19 16.22 -1.08
C ALA A 129 -3.92 16.87 -2.26
N GLU A 130 -3.51 16.51 -3.46
CA GLU A 130 -4.22 16.79 -4.70
C GLU A 130 -4.50 15.45 -5.40
N CYS A 131 -5.59 15.37 -6.16
CA CYS A 131 -5.95 14.20 -6.96
C CYS A 131 -6.47 14.68 -8.31
N SER A 132 -5.81 14.27 -9.41
CA SER A 132 -6.20 14.56 -10.79
C SER A 132 -6.00 13.30 -11.61
N ASP A 133 -6.96 12.96 -12.47
CA ASP A 133 -6.89 11.76 -13.33
C ASP A 133 -6.52 10.49 -12.54
N GLU A 134 -7.15 10.32 -11.38
CA GLU A 134 -6.93 9.21 -10.42
C GLU A 134 -5.51 9.12 -9.85
N GLN A 135 -4.65 10.10 -10.12
CA GLN A 135 -3.31 10.20 -9.59
C GLN A 135 -3.27 11.15 -8.40
N PHE A 136 -2.76 10.65 -7.28
CA PHE A 136 -2.58 11.46 -6.08
C PHE A 136 -1.21 12.12 -6.06
N THR A 137 -1.18 13.36 -5.58
CA THR A 137 0.04 14.07 -5.21
C THR A 137 0.00 14.42 -3.73
N ILE A 138 0.98 13.93 -2.97
CA ILE A 138 1.23 14.31 -1.58
C ILE A 138 2.29 15.40 -1.56
N PHE A 139 1.92 16.58 -1.07
CA PHE A 139 2.87 17.63 -0.72
C PHE A 139 3.10 17.62 0.78
N ALA A 140 4.37 17.73 1.19
CA ALA A 140 4.73 17.91 2.58
C ALA A 140 6.14 18.49 2.70
N THR A 141 6.41 19.13 3.82
CA THR A 141 7.78 19.42 4.27
C THR A 141 8.01 18.68 5.58
N VAL A 142 9.08 17.89 5.64
CA VAL A 142 9.49 17.13 6.83
C VAL A 142 10.76 17.71 7.43
N LYS A 143 10.86 17.72 8.76
CA LYS A 143 12.13 18.00 9.44
C LYS A 143 13.05 16.80 9.26
N VAL A 144 14.28 17.05 8.84
CA VAL A 144 15.35 16.05 8.83
C VAL A 144 16.39 16.37 9.92
N PRO A 145 17.16 15.37 10.40
CA PRO A 145 18.24 15.63 11.34
C PRO A 145 19.23 16.66 10.82
N GLU A 146 19.82 17.46 11.70
CA GLU A 146 20.85 18.43 11.31
C GLU A 146 22.01 17.73 10.61
N LYS A 147 22.49 18.31 9.49
CA LYS A 147 23.58 17.77 8.67
C LYS A 147 23.29 16.41 8.02
N ALA A 148 22.05 15.92 8.08
CA ALA A 148 21.65 14.74 7.33
C ALA A 148 21.92 14.95 5.83
N LYS A 149 22.40 13.89 5.18
CA LYS A 149 22.66 13.84 3.74
C LYS A 149 21.67 12.95 3.01
N SER A 150 20.91 12.16 3.76
CA SER A 150 19.94 11.23 3.24
C SER A 150 18.88 10.90 4.31
N LEU A 151 17.83 10.21 3.88
CA LEU A 151 16.90 9.50 4.74
C LEU A 151 16.46 8.19 4.08
N ASN A 152 15.93 7.25 4.87
CA ASN A 152 15.29 6.05 4.32
C ASN A 152 13.83 6.36 4.03
N GLN A 153 13.43 6.16 2.78
CA GLN A 153 12.04 6.33 2.35
C GLN A 153 11.43 5.01 1.92
N VAL A 154 10.11 4.94 2.08
CA VAL A 154 9.28 3.83 1.67
C VAL A 154 8.01 4.40 1.06
N TRP A 155 7.51 3.80 -0.01
CA TRP A 155 6.26 4.20 -0.64
C TRP A 155 5.36 2.99 -0.89
N GLN A 156 4.06 3.21 -0.89
CA GLN A 156 3.08 2.15 -1.15
C GLN A 156 1.82 2.71 -1.81
N VAL A 157 1.11 1.81 -2.48
CA VAL A 157 -0.25 2.05 -2.99
C VAL A 157 -1.17 0.93 -2.52
N GLY A 158 -2.45 1.22 -2.27
CA GLY A 158 -3.36 0.21 -1.77
C GLY A 158 -4.82 0.42 -2.16
N PRO A 159 -5.66 -0.61 -1.94
CA PRO A 159 -6.96 -0.74 -2.58
C PRO A 159 -8.08 0.10 -1.94
N GLY A 160 -7.78 0.78 -0.83
CA GLY A 160 -8.67 1.78 -0.25
C GLY A 160 -8.65 1.81 1.25
N VAL A 161 -9.49 2.67 1.83
CA VAL A 161 -9.55 2.89 3.28
C VAL A 161 -10.83 2.29 3.87
N ASN A 162 -10.81 2.03 5.17
CA ASN A 162 -12.03 1.73 5.90
C ASN A 162 -12.92 2.99 5.90
N PRO A 163 -14.18 2.92 5.44
CA PRO A 163 -15.02 4.11 5.27
C PRO A 163 -15.40 4.79 6.59
N HIS A 164 -15.30 4.10 7.73
CA HIS A 164 -15.64 4.64 9.03
C HIS A 164 -14.41 5.16 9.80
N SER A 165 -13.30 4.39 9.79
CA SER A 165 -12.09 4.75 10.55
C SER A 165 -11.01 5.47 9.72
N GLY A 166 -11.17 5.48 8.40
CA GLY A 166 -10.19 5.97 7.43
C GLY A 166 -8.87 5.19 7.44
N ILE A 167 -8.79 4.05 8.15
CA ILE A 167 -7.57 3.24 8.23
C ILE A 167 -7.33 2.60 6.85
N PRO A 168 -6.11 2.69 6.28
CA PRO A 168 -5.80 2.05 5.00
C PRO A 168 -5.96 0.54 5.10
N LYS A 169 -6.60 -0.05 4.09
CA LYS A 169 -6.53 -1.50 3.86
C LYS A 169 -5.09 -1.83 3.44
N VAL A 170 -4.65 -3.03 3.80
CA VAL A 170 -3.31 -3.53 3.48
C VAL A 170 -3.07 -3.46 1.96
N HIS A 171 -1.87 -3.01 1.57
CA HIS A 171 -1.44 -2.98 0.16
C HIS A 171 -1.19 -4.40 -0.38
N ALA A 172 -0.93 -4.54 -1.68
CA ALA A 172 -0.57 -5.82 -2.27
C ALA A 172 0.80 -6.32 -1.75
N PHE A 173 1.02 -7.63 -1.75
CA PHE A 173 2.28 -8.26 -1.35
C PHE A 173 3.09 -8.68 -2.59
N ASP A 174 3.10 -7.84 -3.62
CA ASP A 174 3.83 -8.11 -4.86
C ASP A 174 5.29 -7.68 -4.74
N SER A 175 6.14 -8.14 -5.66
CA SER A 175 7.56 -7.78 -5.67
C SER A 175 7.76 -6.26 -5.72
N SER A 176 6.94 -5.54 -6.48
CA SER A 176 7.02 -4.09 -6.57
C SER A 176 6.73 -3.41 -5.22
N ASN A 177 5.79 -3.93 -4.43
CA ASN A 177 5.54 -3.43 -3.09
C ASN A 177 6.71 -3.72 -2.14
N PHE A 178 7.34 -4.89 -2.24
CA PHE A 178 8.50 -5.21 -1.40
C PHE A 178 9.75 -4.39 -1.75
N ASN A 179 9.88 -3.99 -3.01
CA ASN A 179 11.00 -3.20 -3.51
C ASN A 179 10.75 -1.69 -3.48
N ALA A 180 9.59 -1.24 -3.00
CA ALA A 180 9.20 0.17 -2.95
C ALA A 180 9.83 0.91 -1.76
N GLU A 181 11.15 0.80 -1.64
CA GLU A 181 11.98 1.44 -0.62
C GLU A 181 13.36 1.78 -1.18
N ASN A 182 13.94 2.91 -0.73
CA ASN A 182 15.34 3.23 -0.99
C ASN A 182 15.85 4.30 0.00
N GLU A 183 17.16 4.53 -0.04
CA GLU A 183 17.78 5.70 0.60
C GLU A 183 17.67 6.91 -0.34
N LEU A 184 16.98 7.96 0.11
CA LEU A 184 16.91 9.23 -0.59
C LEU A 184 18.11 10.09 -0.23
N VAL A 185 19.08 10.22 -1.14
CA VAL A 185 20.21 11.14 -1.00
C VAL A 185 19.79 12.55 -1.43
N PHE A 186 19.97 13.54 -0.55
CA PHE A 186 19.44 14.88 -0.75
C PHE A 186 20.14 15.66 -1.88
N ASP A 187 21.47 15.53 -1.96
CA ASP A 187 22.33 16.24 -2.90
C ASP A 187 22.78 15.28 -4.04
N LYS A 188 21.83 14.65 -4.76
CA LYS A 188 22.15 13.61 -5.75
C LYS A 188 22.73 14.23 -7.03
N GLU A 189 24.06 14.28 -7.14
CA GLU A 189 24.75 14.58 -8.40
C GLU A 189 24.67 13.36 -9.34
N GLY A 190 23.98 13.50 -10.48
CA GLY A 190 24.04 12.53 -11.59
C GLY A 190 23.04 11.36 -11.54
N GLY A 191 22.00 11.40 -10.70
CA GLY A 191 20.96 10.36 -10.68
C GLY A 191 19.55 10.81 -10.29
N ALA A 192 19.33 12.11 -10.11
CA ALA A 192 18.02 12.76 -10.06
C ALA A 192 18.00 13.76 -11.21
N ASP A 193 16.91 13.78 -11.97
CA ASP A 193 16.73 14.80 -12.98
C ASP A 193 16.51 16.16 -12.29
N LEU A 194 16.92 17.24 -12.96
CA LEU A 194 16.54 18.58 -12.53
C LEU A 194 15.03 18.72 -12.73
N ALA A 195 14.30 19.03 -11.65
CA ALA A 195 12.87 19.21 -11.77
C ALA A 195 12.57 20.43 -12.66
N PRO A 196 11.48 20.40 -13.45
CA PRO A 196 11.14 21.49 -14.35
C PRO A 196 10.94 22.79 -13.56
N HIS A 197 11.66 23.84 -13.95
CA HIS A 197 11.33 25.17 -13.47
C HIS A 197 10.02 25.64 -14.11
N ALA A 198 9.17 26.31 -13.32
CA ALA A 198 7.97 26.95 -13.82
C ALA A 198 8.35 28.09 -14.77
N HIS A 199 8.44 27.78 -16.07
CA HIS A 199 8.68 28.79 -17.11
C HIS A 199 7.34 29.39 -17.54
N HIS A 200 7.10 30.63 -17.11
CA HIS A 200 6.37 31.60 -17.91
C HIS A 200 7.24 31.92 -19.14
N ASP A 201 6.87 31.37 -20.29
CA ASP A 201 6.99 31.93 -21.64
C ASP A 201 7.26 30.87 -22.72
N ALA A 202 6.69 31.16 -23.90
CA ALA A 202 6.42 30.32 -25.04
C ALA A 202 7.61 29.49 -25.57
N SER A 203 7.31 28.23 -25.88
CA SER A 203 8.14 27.29 -26.65
C SER A 203 8.36 27.78 -28.10
N PRO A 204 9.56 27.63 -28.67
CA PRO A 204 9.73 27.33 -30.08
C PRO A 204 9.79 25.81 -30.30
N ALA A 205 9.39 25.38 -31.50
CA ALA A 205 9.31 24.00 -31.97
C ALA A 205 10.69 23.33 -32.16
N PRO A 206 10.76 21.98 -32.21
CA PRO A 206 12.02 21.28 -32.44
C PRO A 206 12.35 21.19 -33.94
N GLU A 207 13.58 21.56 -34.29
CA GLU A 207 14.16 21.28 -35.61
C GLU A 207 14.65 19.82 -35.72
N ALA A 208 14.42 19.24 -36.89
CA ALA A 208 14.78 17.88 -37.25
C ALA A 208 16.30 17.71 -37.34
N SER A 209 16.84 16.66 -36.71
CA SER A 209 18.20 16.16 -36.98
C SER A 209 18.16 14.88 -37.80
N THR A 210 18.85 14.96 -38.93
CA THR A 210 19.02 13.96 -39.97
C THR A 210 19.78 12.71 -39.52
N THR A 211 19.34 11.59 -40.07
CA THR A 211 19.92 10.24 -40.02
C THR A 211 21.39 10.18 -40.44
N ALA A 212 22.22 9.45 -39.68
CA ALA A 212 23.42 8.80 -40.19
C ALA A 212 23.47 7.35 -39.69
N ALA A 213 23.38 6.42 -40.63
CA ALA A 213 23.47 4.99 -40.41
C ALA A 213 24.91 4.56 -40.10
N SER A 214 25.08 3.66 -39.14
CA SER A 214 26.30 2.87 -38.97
C SER A 214 25.94 1.41 -38.70
N SER A 215 26.23 0.60 -39.71
CA SER A 215 26.60 -0.82 -39.74
C SER A 215 26.28 -1.70 -38.54
N GLY A 216 25.43 -2.69 -38.80
CA GLY A 216 25.10 -3.78 -37.89
C GLY A 216 26.28 -4.69 -37.58
N VAL A 217 26.39 -5.04 -36.30
CA VAL A 217 27.13 -6.21 -35.82
C VAL A 217 26.09 -7.12 -35.16
N ALA A 218 26.00 -8.36 -35.63
CA ALA A 218 25.11 -9.36 -35.09
C ALA A 218 25.44 -9.64 -33.62
N GLN A 219 24.53 -9.27 -32.70
CA GLN A 219 24.64 -9.66 -31.29
C GLN A 219 24.26 -11.13 -31.14
N ILE A 220 25.23 -11.92 -30.68
CA ILE A 220 25.02 -13.26 -30.14
C ILE A 220 24.09 -13.11 -28.94
N THR A 221 22.89 -13.69 -29.03
CA THR A 221 21.92 -13.75 -27.93
C THR A 221 22.45 -14.69 -26.86
N THR A 222 23.22 -14.15 -25.92
CA THR A 222 23.52 -14.83 -24.65
C THR A 222 22.31 -14.64 -23.74
N LYS A 223 21.61 -15.74 -23.44
CA LYS A 223 20.57 -15.74 -22.41
C LYS A 223 21.27 -15.58 -21.06
N ASN A 224 21.26 -14.37 -20.50
CA ASN A 224 21.71 -14.14 -19.14
C ASN A 224 20.62 -14.62 -18.17
N PHE A 225 20.91 -15.66 -17.41
CA PHE A 225 20.08 -16.09 -16.29
C PHE A 225 20.63 -15.48 -15.00
N ILE A 226 19.82 -14.68 -14.33
CA ILE A 226 20.09 -14.18 -12.98
C ILE A 226 19.52 -15.23 -12.02
N ASN A 227 20.39 -15.91 -11.29
CA ASN A 227 20.00 -16.81 -10.21
C ASN A 227 20.30 -16.11 -8.90
N TYR A 228 19.26 -15.74 -8.15
CA TYR A 228 19.43 -15.31 -6.77
C TYR A 228 19.73 -16.55 -5.94
N ASP A 229 20.56 -16.44 -4.90
CA ASP A 229 20.78 -17.50 -3.92
C ASP A 229 19.49 -17.76 -3.12
N ALA A 230 18.46 -18.28 -3.79
CA ALA A 230 17.18 -18.59 -3.20
C ALA A 230 17.36 -19.82 -2.30
N ILE A 231 16.82 -19.71 -1.08
CA ILE A 231 16.51 -20.88 -0.25
C ILE A 231 15.67 -21.82 -1.12
N LYS A 232 16.17 -23.04 -1.35
CA LYS A 232 15.73 -23.99 -2.38
C LYS A 232 14.24 -24.31 -2.28
N ALA A 233 13.39 -23.50 -2.92
CA ALA A 233 11.95 -23.68 -2.84
C ALA A 233 11.36 -24.55 -3.96
N ASP A 234 12.06 -24.79 -5.08
CA ASP A 234 11.47 -25.55 -6.20
C ASP A 234 12.45 -26.48 -6.94
N VAL A 235 13.59 -26.80 -6.32
CA VAL A 235 14.47 -27.88 -6.81
C VAL A 235 14.51 -28.93 -5.73
N SER A 236 13.94 -30.12 -5.98
CA SER A 236 14.06 -31.27 -5.07
C SER A 236 15.54 -31.61 -4.94
N PRO A 237 16.22 -31.23 -3.84
CA PRO A 237 17.63 -31.50 -3.68
C PRO A 237 17.69 -32.99 -3.37
N GLY A 238 18.20 -33.80 -4.30
CA GLY A 238 18.29 -35.26 -4.11
C GLY A 238 18.79 -35.60 -2.70
N CYS A 239 18.11 -36.54 -2.04
CA CYS A 239 18.32 -36.82 -0.63
C CYS A 239 19.78 -37.24 -0.34
N SER A 240 20.37 -36.67 0.71
CA SER A 240 21.72 -37.02 1.14
C SER A 240 21.76 -38.46 1.68
N PRO A 241 22.66 -39.34 1.20
CA PRO A 241 22.82 -40.69 1.73
C PRO A 241 23.23 -40.74 3.21
N LYS A 242 23.84 -39.67 3.74
CA LYS A 242 24.32 -39.60 5.13
C LYS A 242 23.24 -39.17 6.13
N HIS A 243 22.23 -38.44 5.68
CA HIS A 243 21.14 -37.93 6.52
C HIS A 243 19.79 -38.04 5.81
N PRO A 244 19.34 -39.26 5.49
CA PRO A 244 18.07 -39.47 4.77
C PRO A 244 16.87 -38.91 5.54
N ASN A 245 16.95 -38.90 6.87
CA ASN A 245 15.88 -38.45 7.78
C ASN A 245 15.59 -36.94 7.69
N LEU A 246 16.51 -36.16 7.14
CA LEU A 246 16.34 -34.71 6.92
C LEU A 246 15.76 -34.41 5.54
N CYS A 247 15.59 -35.42 4.69
CA CYS A 247 15.00 -35.22 3.38
C CYS A 247 13.48 -35.11 3.51
N LYS A 248 12.93 -33.94 3.18
CA LYS A 248 11.48 -33.73 3.07
C LYS A 248 11.18 -33.27 1.65
N THR A 249 10.25 -33.97 1.00
CA THR A 249 9.81 -33.65 -0.36
C THR A 249 8.88 -32.44 -0.40
N HIS A 250 8.25 -32.12 0.72
CA HIS A 250 7.46 -30.92 0.94
C HIS A 250 7.71 -30.42 2.36
N GLU A 251 8.06 -29.15 2.50
CA GLU A 251 8.28 -28.51 3.81
C GLU A 251 7.26 -27.40 4.01
N ALA A 252 6.56 -27.44 5.14
CA ALA A 252 5.86 -26.28 5.67
C ALA A 252 6.84 -25.39 6.43
N ASN A 253 6.42 -24.17 6.77
CA ASN A 253 7.19 -23.31 7.66
C ASN A 253 7.52 -24.02 8.99
N SER A 254 8.70 -23.74 9.55
CA SER A 254 9.18 -24.37 10.80
C SER A 254 8.35 -24.02 12.04
N TYR A 255 7.43 -23.06 11.92
CA TYR A 255 6.55 -22.62 12.99
C TYR A 255 5.28 -23.47 13.06
N GLN A 256 5.10 -24.20 14.16
CA GLN A 256 3.88 -24.94 14.44
C GLN A 256 3.02 -24.21 15.47
N ARG A 257 1.75 -23.93 15.12
CA ARG A 257 0.75 -23.41 16.04
C ARG A 257 -0.37 -24.43 16.19
N GLY A 258 -0.48 -25.03 17.38
CA GLY A 258 -1.58 -25.94 17.71
C GLY A 258 -2.88 -25.20 18.03
N CYS A 259 -4.01 -25.88 17.86
CA CYS A 259 -5.32 -25.43 18.30
C CYS A 259 -5.70 -26.23 19.56
N ASN A 260 -5.90 -25.56 20.70
CA ASN A 260 -6.18 -26.23 21.98
C ASN A 260 -7.64 -26.70 22.06
N ALA A 261 -7.88 -27.82 22.75
CA ALA A 261 -9.15 -28.55 22.80
C ALA A 261 -10.40 -27.78 23.29
N ILE A 262 -10.26 -26.55 23.81
CA ILE A 262 -11.39 -25.68 24.20
C ILE A 262 -11.97 -24.95 22.99
N ASN A 263 -11.23 -24.84 21.89
CA ASN A 263 -11.68 -24.13 20.71
C ASN A 263 -12.11 -25.15 19.65
N GLN A 264 -13.38 -25.13 19.24
CA GLN A 264 -13.79 -25.75 17.99
C GLN A 264 -13.03 -25.07 16.85
N CYS A 265 -11.98 -25.73 16.36
CA CYS A 265 -11.16 -25.22 15.28
C CYS A 265 -11.97 -25.32 13.98
N ARG A 266 -12.67 -24.24 13.60
CA ARG A 266 -13.22 -24.09 12.24
C ARG A 266 -12.10 -23.68 11.31
N GLY A 267 -11.50 -24.66 10.63
CA GLY A 267 -10.93 -24.43 9.32
C GLY A 267 -12.08 -24.55 8.34
N ASP A 268 -12.67 -23.42 7.93
CA ASP A 268 -13.79 -23.43 6.99
C ASP A 268 -13.26 -23.70 5.57
N ASP A 269 -13.03 -24.97 5.26
CA ASP A 269 -13.28 -25.46 3.91
C ASP A 269 -14.80 -25.65 3.78
N ILE A 270 -15.45 -24.76 3.04
CA ILE A 270 -16.87 -24.89 2.70
C ILE A 270 -17.04 -26.16 1.86
N ILE A 271 -17.45 -27.25 2.52
CA ILE A 271 -18.06 -28.41 1.88
C ILE A 271 -19.39 -28.68 2.59
N ASN A 272 -20.46 -28.53 1.82
CA ASN A 272 -21.83 -28.88 2.17
C ASN A 272 -21.90 -30.29 2.76
N ALA A 273 -22.17 -30.39 4.07
CA ALA A 273 -22.65 -31.59 4.70
C ALA A 273 -24.09 -31.36 5.19
N VAL A 274 -25.00 -31.13 4.23
CA VAL A 274 -26.41 -31.45 4.43
C VAL A 274 -26.55 -32.94 4.19
N GLU A 275 -26.18 -33.76 5.16
CA GLU A 275 -26.79 -35.08 5.33
C GLU A 275 -26.46 -35.67 6.71
N LYS A 276 -27.48 -36.31 7.28
CA LYS A 276 -27.53 -37.05 8.56
C LYS A 276 -27.95 -36.24 9.78
N ILE A 277 -29.21 -35.82 9.76
CA ILE A 277 -30.09 -36.17 10.88
C ILE A 277 -31.34 -36.84 10.30
N ASP A 278 -31.42 -38.17 10.43
CA ASP A 278 -32.68 -38.90 10.34
C ASP A 278 -33.56 -38.46 11.52
N VAL A 279 -34.45 -37.49 11.30
CA VAL A 279 -35.60 -37.24 12.18
C VAL A 279 -36.85 -37.63 11.42
N LYS A 280 -37.53 -38.67 11.90
CA LYS A 280 -38.83 -39.11 11.39
C LYS A 280 -39.81 -37.94 11.37
N HIS A 281 -40.38 -37.70 10.19
CA HIS A 281 -41.30 -36.62 9.87
C HIS A 281 -42.74 -36.88 10.35
N SER A 282 -42.96 -37.19 11.64
CA SER A 282 -44.32 -37.47 12.12
C SER A 282 -44.72 -36.93 13.48
N ASP A 283 -43.83 -36.30 14.26
CA ASP A 283 -44.25 -35.78 15.57
C ASP A 283 -43.99 -34.28 15.68
N ILE A 284 -45.05 -33.55 16.04
CA ILE A 284 -45.14 -32.11 16.32
C ILE A 284 -45.54 -31.24 15.12
N ILE A 285 -46.72 -31.53 14.57
CA ILE A 285 -47.71 -30.48 14.33
C ILE A 285 -48.79 -30.70 15.38
N ASN A 286 -48.96 -29.75 16.30
CA ASN A 286 -50.25 -29.33 16.91
C ASN A 286 -50.01 -28.37 18.08
N SER A 287 -49.99 -27.07 17.80
CA SER A 287 -50.90 -26.09 18.43
C SER A 287 -50.47 -24.67 18.04
N GLU A 288 -51.41 -24.00 17.40
CA GLU A 288 -51.34 -22.58 17.09
C GLU A 288 -51.40 -21.74 18.38
N GLY A 289 -50.54 -20.71 18.43
CA GLY A 289 -50.67 -19.46 19.18
C GLY A 289 -51.38 -19.42 20.54
N LYS A 290 -50.60 -19.25 21.62
CA LYS A 290 -50.65 -18.05 22.49
C LYS A 290 -49.67 -18.12 23.67
N ALA A 291 -49.00 -16.99 23.87
CA ALA A 291 -48.55 -16.37 25.13
C ALA A 291 -47.43 -17.05 25.95
N GLY A 292 -46.46 -16.22 26.38
CA GLY A 292 -45.64 -16.54 27.55
C GLY A 292 -44.17 -16.14 27.52
N THR A 293 -43.82 -14.92 27.10
CA THR A 293 -42.63 -14.25 27.62
C THR A 293 -42.75 -14.20 29.15
N ASP A 294 -41.95 -14.98 29.89
CA ASP A 294 -41.49 -14.70 31.27
C ASP A 294 -40.66 -15.84 31.91
N GLU A 295 -40.53 -17.02 31.29
CA GLU A 295 -39.82 -18.17 31.92
C GLU A 295 -38.33 -18.34 31.53
N ILE A 296 -37.67 -17.31 30.98
CA ILE A 296 -36.21 -17.35 30.68
C ILE A 296 -35.43 -16.29 31.47
N VAL A 297 -36.08 -15.21 31.92
CA VAL A 297 -35.44 -14.15 32.71
C VAL A 297 -35.18 -14.58 34.17
N GLY A 298 -35.87 -15.62 34.65
CA GLY A 298 -35.70 -16.15 36.01
C GLY A 298 -34.41 -16.95 36.26
N LYS A 299 -33.73 -17.46 35.21
CA LYS A 299 -32.56 -18.35 35.38
C LYS A 299 -31.19 -17.66 35.26
N LEU A 300 -31.16 -16.33 35.06
CA LEU A 300 -29.91 -15.55 34.97
C LEU A 300 -29.52 -14.82 36.28
N LYS A 301 -30.29 -14.95 37.37
CA LYS A 301 -30.02 -14.24 38.63
C LYS A 301 -29.45 -15.06 39.80
N GLU A 302 -29.23 -16.38 39.64
CA GLU A 302 -28.69 -17.22 40.74
C GLU A 302 -27.26 -17.76 40.53
N GLY A 303 -26.54 -17.34 39.48
CA GLY A 303 -25.24 -17.91 39.13
C GLY A 303 -23.98 -17.10 39.47
N MET A 304 -24.09 -15.85 39.92
CA MET A 304 -22.91 -15.06 40.32
C MET A 304 -22.86 -14.92 41.84
N VAL A 305 -22.11 -15.78 42.53
CA VAL A 305 -21.21 -15.46 43.67
C VAL A 305 -20.40 -16.71 44.05
N LYS A 306 -19.07 -16.71 43.81
CA LYS A 306 -18.03 -17.11 44.80
C LYS A 306 -16.59 -16.90 44.25
N GLY A 307 -15.89 -15.93 44.86
CA GLY A 307 -14.42 -15.79 44.93
C GLY A 307 -13.75 -15.07 43.74
N SER A 308 -12.92 -14.03 43.87
CA SER A 308 -12.25 -13.43 45.04
C SER A 308 -11.90 -11.96 44.71
N THR A 309 -12.10 -11.08 45.70
CA THR A 309 -11.88 -9.64 45.67
C THR A 309 -10.39 -9.26 45.82
N ARG A 310 -9.96 -8.19 45.14
CA ARG A 310 -8.96 -7.25 45.68
C ARG A 310 -9.42 -5.82 45.41
N LYS A 311 -9.48 -5.04 46.49
CA LYS A 311 -10.07 -3.71 46.64
C LYS A 311 -9.23 -2.63 45.94
N ILE A 312 -9.89 -1.64 45.33
CA ILE A 312 -9.34 -0.30 45.09
C ILE A 312 -10.17 0.67 45.93
N ASN A 313 -9.51 1.48 46.76
CA ASN A 313 -10.14 2.52 47.58
C ASN A 313 -10.68 3.65 46.70
N PRO A 314 -11.94 4.10 46.86
CA PRO A 314 -12.46 5.29 46.19
C PRO A 314 -12.26 6.52 47.09
N GLY A 315 -11.59 7.55 46.57
CA GLY A 315 -11.45 8.83 47.25
C GLY A 315 -10.90 9.88 46.31
N ALA A 316 -11.82 10.56 45.61
CA ALA A 316 -11.75 11.92 45.07
C ALA A 316 -12.54 12.01 43.75
N LEU A 317 -13.88 12.07 43.87
CA LEU A 317 -14.73 12.76 42.91
C LEU A 317 -15.12 14.06 43.59
N GLU A 318 -14.57 15.19 43.16
CA GLU A 318 -15.25 16.48 43.29
C GLU A 318 -14.94 17.35 42.07
N ASN A 319 -16.05 17.65 41.37
CA ASN A 319 -16.38 18.94 40.77
C ASN A 319 -15.63 19.38 39.51
N ASN A 320 -16.35 19.38 38.38
CA ASN A 320 -16.57 20.66 37.70
C ASN A 320 -17.86 20.65 36.87
N SER A 321 -18.77 21.51 37.33
CA SER A 321 -19.95 21.97 36.61
C SER A 321 -19.56 22.78 35.39
N ILE A 322 -20.43 22.67 34.40
CA ILE A 322 -20.51 23.44 33.17
C ILE A 322 -20.74 24.92 33.50
N ASN A 323 -19.95 25.79 32.87
CA ASN A 323 -20.35 27.10 32.39
C ASN A 323 -19.73 27.30 31.01
#